data_AF-A0A7V6PX76-F1
#
_entry.id   AF-A0A7V6PX76-F1
#
_cell.length_a   1.000
_cell.length_b   1.000
_cell.length_c   1.000
_cell.angle_alpha   90.00
_cell.angle_beta   90.00
_cell.angle_gamma   90.00
#
_symmetry.space_group_name_H-M   'P 1'
#
loop_
_entity.id
_entity.type
_entity.pdbx_description
1 polymer ?
#
loop_
_entity_poly.entity_id
_entity_poly.type
_entity_poly.pdbx_seq_one_letter_code
_entity_poly.pdbx_strand_id
1 'polypeptide(L)'
;MYLAVAFALYNKGYILPVIYPLLFYFIVYLITLAHKYIAELLERKRITSVFSRYVAPQVVDKLVKGGEEALKLGGSRREISVLFVDIRGFTPLSEKAEPEEVVAILNEYLTLCALSIFKYGGTLDKFIGDATMALFNAPIDLEDHAFKAVQAAWAMKQGSESLRKKLEEKYGRTVQFGIGINTGDAVVGNIGADFRMDYTAIGDTVNTAARLESNAKPGQILMS
;
A
#
# COMPACT_ATOMS: atom_id res chain seq x y z
N MET A 1 -6.17 -39.51 38.50
CA MET A 1 -7.42 -39.55 39.28
C MET A 1 -8.51 -40.41 38.62
N TYR A 2 -8.93 -40.14 37.38
CA TYR A 2 -9.98 -40.91 36.68
C TYR A 2 -9.67 -42.41 36.53
N LEU A 3 -8.44 -42.77 36.13
CA LEU A 3 -8.02 -44.18 35.99
C LEU A 3 -8.05 -44.95 37.31
N ALA A 4 -7.71 -44.30 38.43
CA ALA A 4 -7.73 -44.93 39.75
C ALA A 4 -9.16 -45.20 40.23
N VAL A 5 -10.10 -44.30 39.91
CA VAL A 5 -11.53 -44.47 40.18
C VAL A 5 -12.15 -45.55 39.29
N ALA A 6 -11.80 -45.57 38.00
CA ALA A 6 -12.23 -46.60 37.06
C ALA A 6 -11.75 -48.00 37.51
N PHE A 7 -10.50 -48.11 37.98
CA PHE A 7 -9.95 -49.36 38.51
C PHE A 7 -10.62 -49.80 39.82
N ALA A 8 -10.87 -48.88 40.75
CA ALA A 8 -11.56 -49.20 42.01
C ALA A 8 -13.03 -49.62 41.81
N LEU A 9 -13.71 -49.04 40.82
CA LEU A 9 -15.09 -49.40 40.45
C LEU A 9 -15.17 -50.72 39.67
N TYR A 10 -14.15 -51.02 38.87
CA TYR A 10 -14.01 -52.30 38.19
C TYR A 10 -13.94 -53.47 39.17
N ASN A 11 -13.15 -53.32 40.26
CA ASN A 11 -13.08 -54.30 41.35
C ASN A 11 -14.42 -54.48 42.10
N LYS A 12 -15.37 -53.55 41.94
CA LYS A 12 -16.73 -53.62 42.49
C LYS A 12 -17.79 -54.07 41.47
N GLY A 13 -17.37 -54.51 40.27
CA GLY A 13 -18.26 -55.04 39.22
C GLY A 13 -18.83 -53.99 38.25
N TYR A 14 -18.44 -52.72 38.34
CA TYR A 14 -18.88 -51.67 37.42
C TYR A 14 -17.83 -51.40 36.33
N ILE A 15 -18.22 -51.43 35.06
CA ILE A 15 -17.32 -51.16 33.93
C ILE A 15 -17.40 -49.67 33.57
N LEU A 16 -16.34 -48.92 33.84
CA LEU A 16 -16.22 -47.53 33.42
C LEU A 16 -15.38 -47.43 32.13
N PRO A 17 -15.93 -46.95 31.01
CA PRO A 17 -15.22 -46.87 29.73
C PRO A 17 -14.16 -45.77 29.73
N VAL A 18 -12.89 -46.18 29.77
CA VAL A 18 -11.71 -45.28 29.78
C VAL A 18 -11.51 -44.54 28.45
N ILE A 19 -12.11 -45.04 27.37
CA ILE A 19 -11.95 -44.46 26.03
C ILE A 19 -12.64 -43.09 25.88
N TYR A 20 -13.75 -42.86 26.57
CA TYR A 20 -14.52 -41.63 26.45
C TYR A 20 -13.77 -40.36 26.90
N PRO A 21 -13.12 -40.29 28.08
CA PRO A 21 -12.34 -39.10 28.45
C PRO A 21 -11.12 -38.87 27.55
N LEU A 22 -10.52 -39.93 27.00
CA LEU A 22 -9.40 -39.81 26.04
C LEU A 22 -9.87 -39.21 24.72
N LEU A 23 -10.99 -39.70 24.17
CA LEU A 23 -11.61 -39.13 22.97
C LEU A 23 -12.06 -37.69 23.21
N PHE A 24 -12.64 -37.40 24.37
CA PHE A 24 -13.05 -36.05 24.73
C PHE A 24 -11.84 -35.10 24.78
N TYR A 25 -10.75 -35.48 25.45
CA TYR A 25 -9.52 -34.70 25.49
C TYR A 25 -8.94 -34.48 24.09
N PHE A 26 -8.93 -35.52 23.25
CA PHE A 26 -8.47 -35.43 21.88
C PHE A 26 -9.32 -34.47 21.02
N ILE A 27 -10.65 -34.54 21.13
CA ILE A 27 -11.57 -33.64 20.42
C ILE A 27 -11.38 -32.20 20.89
N VAL A 28 -11.31 -31.95 22.22
CA VAL A 28 -11.04 -30.60 22.76
C VAL A 28 -9.69 -30.09 22.27
N TYR A 29 -8.66 -30.95 22.25
CA TYR A 29 -7.35 -30.60 21.72
C TYR A 29 -7.43 -30.20 20.23
N LEU A 30 -8.10 -31.00 19.38
CA LEU A 30 -8.28 -30.65 17.97
C LEU A 30 -9.07 -29.36 17.78
N ILE A 31 -10.12 -29.13 18.56
CA ILE A 31 -10.93 -27.91 18.52
C ILE A 31 -10.07 -26.70 18.90
N THR A 32 -9.28 -26.78 19.98
CA THR A 32 -8.40 -25.68 20.40
C THR A 32 -7.28 -25.41 19.39
N LEU A 33 -6.72 -26.46 18.78
CA LEU A 33 -5.73 -26.35 17.72
C LEU A 33 -6.32 -25.65 16.49
N ALA A 34 -7.51 -26.06 16.05
CA ALA A 34 -8.22 -25.43 14.94
C ALA A 34 -8.56 -23.96 15.22
N HIS A 35 -9.06 -23.64 16.42
CA HIS A 35 -9.32 -22.25 16.82
C HIS A 35 -8.06 -21.38 16.80
N LYS A 36 -6.95 -21.88 17.37
CA LYS A 36 -5.66 -21.15 17.36
C LYS A 36 -5.17 -20.93 15.94
N TYR A 37 -5.23 -21.96 15.09
CA TYR A 37 -4.81 -21.86 13.70
C TYR A 37 -5.63 -20.83 12.92
N ILE A 38 -6.96 -20.85 13.06
CA ILE A 38 -7.84 -19.86 12.41
C ILE A 38 -7.59 -18.46 12.94
N ALA A 39 -7.43 -18.29 14.26
CA ALA A 39 -7.14 -17.00 14.87
C ALA A 39 -5.83 -16.39 14.32
N GLU A 40 -4.77 -17.19 14.24
CA GLU A 40 -3.47 -16.73 13.72
C GLU A 40 -3.53 -16.37 12.23
N LEU A 41 -4.29 -17.13 11.42
CA LEU A 41 -4.52 -16.79 10.02
C LEU A 41 -5.26 -15.46 9.85
N LEU A 42 -6.27 -15.19 10.68
CA LEU A 42 -7.02 -13.94 10.66
C LEU A 42 -6.15 -12.77 11.12
N GLU A 43 -5.33 -12.97 12.15
CA GLU A 43 -4.42 -11.95 12.67
C GLU A 43 -3.34 -11.58 11.66
N ARG A 44 -2.73 -12.58 10.98
CA ARG A 44 -1.79 -12.33 9.87
C ARG A 44 -2.44 -11.50 8.76
N LYS A 45 -3.64 -11.87 8.31
CA LYS A 45 -4.37 -11.10 7.29
C LYS A 45 -4.70 -9.68 7.76
N ARG A 46 -5.02 -9.49 9.04
CA ARG A 46 -5.28 -8.17 9.62
C ARG A 46 -4.03 -7.31 9.63
N ILE A 47 -2.89 -7.86 10.10
CA ILE A 47 -1.60 -7.16 10.10
C ILE A 47 -1.22 -6.77 8.68
N THR A 48 -1.25 -7.70 7.72
CA THR A 48 -0.95 -7.42 6.31
C THR A 48 -1.87 -6.33 5.75
N SER A 49 -3.19 -6.41 5.97
CA SER A 49 -4.14 -5.42 5.41
C SER A 49 -4.00 -4.02 6.03
N VAL A 50 -3.59 -3.92 7.30
CA VAL A 50 -3.26 -2.63 7.92
C VAL A 50 -1.94 -2.12 7.34
N PHE A 51 -0.90 -2.95 7.26
CA PHE A 51 0.40 -2.56 6.68
C PHE A 51 0.30 -2.13 5.20
N SER A 52 -0.55 -2.77 4.39
CA SER A 52 -0.78 -2.40 2.99
C SER A 52 -1.39 -1.00 2.80
N ARG A 53 -1.91 -0.37 3.86
CA ARG A 53 -2.37 1.03 3.81
C ARG A 53 -1.24 2.03 4.02
N TYR A 54 -0.13 1.60 4.61
CA TYR A 54 1.02 2.44 4.94
C TYR A 54 2.24 2.15 4.04
N VAL A 55 2.27 0.99 3.40
CA VAL A 55 3.33 0.54 2.50
C VAL A 55 2.66 -0.01 1.25
N ALA A 56 3.15 0.37 0.06
CA ALA A 56 2.58 -0.09 -1.21
C ALA A 56 2.44 -1.63 -1.22
N PRO A 57 1.29 -2.20 -1.63
CA PRO A 57 1.05 -3.64 -1.59
C PRO A 57 2.18 -4.46 -2.24
N GLN A 58 2.77 -3.92 -3.30
CA GLN A 58 3.90 -4.50 -4.03
C GLN A 58 5.17 -4.65 -3.18
N VAL A 59 5.42 -3.71 -2.26
CA VAL A 59 6.55 -3.77 -1.32
C VAL A 59 6.25 -4.77 -0.21
N VAL A 60 5.01 -4.79 0.32
CA VAL A 60 4.57 -5.77 1.33
C VAL A 60 4.74 -7.21 0.81
N ASP A 61 4.31 -7.49 -0.41
CA ASP A 61 4.47 -8.82 -1.02
C ASP A 61 5.94 -9.23 -1.15
N LYS A 62 6.83 -8.28 -1.44
CA LYS A 62 8.27 -8.53 -1.52
C LYS A 62 8.89 -8.76 -0.15
N LEU A 63 8.45 -8.04 0.88
CA LEU A 63 8.87 -8.25 2.27
C LEU A 63 8.44 -9.62 2.80
N VAL A 64 7.20 -10.02 2.53
CA VAL A 64 6.67 -11.33 2.94
C VAL A 64 7.44 -12.48 2.27
N LYS A 65 7.85 -12.33 1.01
CA LYS A 65 8.59 -13.35 0.27
C LYS A 65 10.10 -13.35 0.57
N GLY A 66 10.69 -12.18 0.80
CA GLY A 66 12.15 -11.99 0.90
C GLY A 66 12.72 -11.99 2.33
N GLY A 67 11.88 -11.94 3.36
CA GLY A 67 12.35 -11.94 4.76
C GLY A 67 13.24 -10.75 5.11
N GLU A 68 14.15 -10.90 6.07
CA GLU A 68 15.05 -9.83 6.54
C GLU A 68 15.96 -9.27 5.44
N GLU A 69 16.28 -10.05 4.40
CA GLU A 69 17.11 -9.55 3.29
C GLU A 69 16.41 -8.46 2.47
N ALA A 70 15.08 -8.50 2.39
CA ALA A 70 14.29 -7.47 1.72
C ALA A 70 14.22 -6.15 2.51
N LEU A 71 14.71 -6.11 3.76
CA LEU A 71 14.79 -4.94 4.62
C LEU A 71 16.20 -4.32 4.69
N LYS A 72 17.20 -4.93 4.04
CA LYS A 72 18.55 -4.36 4.01
C LYS A 72 18.53 -3.01 3.30
N LEU A 73 19.25 -2.04 3.88
CA LEU A 73 19.51 -0.75 3.23
C LEU A 73 20.31 -0.95 1.95
N GLY A 74 20.05 -0.07 0.98
CA GLY A 74 20.69 -0.09 -0.32
C GLY A 74 19.68 -0.23 -1.44
N GLY A 75 20.19 -0.26 -2.66
CA GLY A 75 19.36 -0.33 -3.85
C GLY A 75 20.18 -0.76 -5.06
N SER A 76 19.48 -1.14 -6.10
CA SER A 76 20.07 -1.48 -7.39
C SER A 76 19.80 -0.37 -8.39
N ARG A 77 20.79 -0.06 -9.24
CA ARG A 77 20.57 0.79 -10.41
C ARG A 77 19.60 0.08 -11.35
N ARG A 78 18.57 0.79 -11.78
CA ARG A 78 17.53 0.28 -12.65
C ARG A 78 16.91 1.41 -13.47
N GLU A 79 16.58 1.12 -14.73
CA GLU A 79 15.75 2.00 -15.53
C GLU A 79 14.29 1.96 -15.03
N ILE A 80 13.77 3.11 -14.66
CA ILE A 80 12.41 3.27 -14.15
C ILE A 80 11.72 4.45 -14.82
N SER A 81 10.39 4.47 -14.76
CA SER A 81 9.63 5.69 -15.04
C SER A 81 9.09 6.26 -13.74
N VAL A 82 9.34 7.54 -13.53
CA VAL A 82 8.92 8.27 -12.33
C VAL A 82 7.81 9.22 -12.72
N LEU A 83 6.72 9.21 -11.97
CA LEU A 83 5.60 10.13 -12.12
C LEU A 83 5.48 10.98 -10.86
N PHE A 84 5.45 12.29 -11.04
CA PHE A 84 5.04 13.25 -10.03
C PHE A 84 3.74 13.91 -10.46
N VAL A 85 2.81 14.09 -9.52
CA VAL A 85 1.58 14.84 -9.73
C VAL A 85 1.30 15.72 -8.52
N ASP A 86 0.91 16.97 -8.77
CA ASP A 86 0.63 17.96 -7.73
C ASP A 86 -0.65 18.75 -8.04
N ILE A 87 -1.30 19.24 -6.99
CA ILE A 87 -2.49 20.07 -7.08
C ILE A 87 -2.09 21.53 -7.34
N ARG A 88 -2.53 22.05 -8.49
CA ARG A 88 -2.39 23.47 -8.81
C ARG A 88 -3.35 24.32 -8.00
N GLY A 89 -2.79 25.28 -7.28
CA GLY A 89 -3.54 26.22 -6.46
C GLY A 89 -3.96 25.67 -5.09
N PHE A 90 -3.32 24.59 -4.61
CA PHE A 90 -3.64 24.03 -3.30
C PHE A 90 -3.27 24.94 -2.14
N THR A 91 -2.10 25.59 -2.15
CA THR A 91 -1.71 26.48 -1.04
C THR A 91 -2.74 27.60 -0.82
N PRO A 92 -3.14 28.38 -1.85
CA PRO A 92 -4.20 29.39 -1.68
C PRO A 92 -5.56 28.79 -1.29
N LEU A 93 -5.85 27.54 -1.68
CA LEU A 93 -7.06 26.83 -1.26
C LEU A 93 -7.00 26.52 0.25
N SER A 94 -5.86 26.02 0.72
CA SER A 94 -5.65 25.63 2.12
C SER A 94 -5.70 26.80 3.10
N GLU A 95 -5.39 28.01 2.64
CA GLU A 95 -5.45 29.24 3.44
C GLU A 95 -6.87 29.81 3.58
N LYS A 96 -7.79 29.45 2.68
CA LYS A 96 -9.13 30.08 2.55
C LYS A 96 -10.30 29.16 2.90
N ALA A 97 -10.08 27.85 2.89
CA ALA A 97 -11.10 26.85 3.20
C ALA A 97 -10.96 26.37 4.64
N GLU A 98 -12.05 25.85 5.20
CA GLU A 98 -12.00 25.20 6.50
C GLU A 98 -11.09 23.95 6.42
N PRO A 99 -10.27 23.67 7.45
CA PRO A 99 -9.33 22.55 7.43
C PRO A 99 -9.96 21.21 7.07
N GLU A 100 -11.18 20.95 7.54
CA GLU A 100 -11.93 19.72 7.25
C GLU A 100 -12.29 19.60 5.76
N GLU A 101 -12.60 20.71 5.09
CA GLU A 101 -12.86 20.73 3.65
C GLU A 101 -11.58 20.46 2.87
N VAL A 102 -10.47 21.07 3.27
CA VAL A 102 -9.15 20.87 2.65
C VAL A 102 -8.75 19.40 2.70
N VAL A 103 -8.88 18.77 3.88
CA VAL A 103 -8.57 17.35 4.07
C VAL A 103 -9.50 16.46 3.23
N ALA A 104 -10.79 16.78 3.14
CA ALA A 104 -11.73 16.02 2.31
C ALA A 104 -11.38 16.09 0.81
N ILE A 105 -11.04 17.29 0.31
CA ILE A 105 -10.61 17.51 -1.07
C ILE A 105 -9.31 16.75 -1.34
N LEU A 106 -8.33 16.87 -0.43
CA LEU A 106 -7.04 16.21 -0.54
C LEU A 106 -7.21 14.69 -0.61
N ASN A 107 -8.02 14.10 0.26
CA ASN A 107 -8.23 12.65 0.28
C ASN A 107 -8.88 12.12 -1.01
N GLU A 108 -9.84 12.84 -1.60
CA GLU A 108 -10.45 12.46 -2.89
C GLU A 108 -9.42 12.50 -4.02
N TYR A 109 -8.55 13.51 -4.01
CA TYR A 109 -7.46 13.63 -4.98
C TYR A 109 -6.41 12.53 -4.83
N LEU A 110 -5.89 12.31 -3.62
CA LEU A 110 -4.88 11.29 -3.35
C LEU A 110 -5.43 9.89 -3.69
N THR A 111 -6.72 9.66 -3.45
CA THR A 111 -7.42 8.43 -3.85
C THR A 111 -7.44 8.26 -5.37
N LEU A 112 -7.81 9.30 -6.13
CA LEU A 112 -7.78 9.26 -7.60
C LEU A 112 -6.37 8.94 -8.13
N CYS A 113 -5.34 9.58 -7.57
CA CYS A 113 -3.96 9.37 -7.96
C CYS A 113 -3.52 7.93 -7.69
N ALA A 114 -3.71 7.45 -6.46
CA ALA A 114 -3.35 6.10 -6.06
C ALA A 114 -4.04 5.03 -6.92
N LEU A 115 -5.36 5.15 -7.14
CA LEU A 115 -6.11 4.23 -7.99
C LEU A 115 -5.60 4.23 -9.44
N SER A 116 -5.26 5.40 -9.97
CA SER A 116 -4.71 5.51 -11.33
C SER A 116 -3.33 4.87 -11.45
N ILE A 117 -2.47 5.05 -10.44
CA ILE A 117 -1.13 4.42 -10.38
C ILE A 117 -1.28 2.89 -10.33
N PHE A 118 -2.07 2.37 -9.40
CA PHE A 118 -2.24 0.93 -9.20
C PHE A 118 -2.89 0.26 -10.42
N LYS A 119 -3.84 0.92 -11.07
CA LYS A 119 -4.50 0.39 -12.28
C LYS A 119 -3.52 0.03 -13.39
N TYR A 120 -2.41 0.76 -13.51
CA TYR A 120 -1.39 0.51 -14.55
C TYR A 120 -0.11 -0.11 -14.00
N GLY A 121 -0.17 -0.75 -12.82
CA GLY A 121 0.94 -1.51 -12.25
C GLY A 121 2.06 -0.64 -11.65
N GLY A 122 1.82 0.66 -11.48
CA GLY A 122 2.75 1.53 -10.77
C GLY A 122 2.73 1.26 -9.26
N THR A 123 3.83 1.59 -8.61
CA THR A 123 4.00 1.55 -7.17
C THR A 123 3.92 2.97 -6.64
N LEU A 124 2.98 3.23 -5.74
CA LEU A 124 2.93 4.48 -5.00
C LEU A 124 4.12 4.51 -4.04
N ASP A 125 5.03 5.47 -4.22
CA ASP A 125 6.17 5.64 -3.31
C ASP A 125 5.68 6.38 -2.06
N LYS A 126 5.24 7.63 -2.24
CA LYS A 126 4.76 8.45 -1.13
C LYS A 126 3.86 9.59 -1.57
N PHE A 127 3.08 10.07 -0.61
CA PHE A 127 2.44 11.38 -0.65
C PHE A 127 3.34 12.42 0.01
N ILE A 128 3.43 13.60 -0.60
CA ILE A 128 4.26 14.73 -0.15
C ILE A 128 3.33 15.94 -0.09
N GLY A 129 2.53 16.02 0.97
CA GLY A 129 1.45 17.02 1.04
C GLY A 129 0.39 16.74 -0.03
N ASP A 130 0.24 17.68 -0.97
CA ASP A 130 -0.60 17.62 -2.17
C ASP A 130 0.09 17.00 -3.40
N ALA A 131 1.39 16.76 -3.31
CA ALA A 131 2.11 16.04 -4.34
C ALA A 131 2.09 14.52 -4.11
N THR A 132 2.12 13.74 -5.19
CA THR A 132 2.22 12.29 -5.18
C THR A 132 3.38 11.85 -6.06
N MET A 133 4.22 10.95 -5.55
CA MET A 133 5.31 10.31 -6.29
C MET A 133 5.01 8.83 -6.53
N ALA A 134 5.22 8.37 -7.75
CA ALA A 134 5.05 6.97 -8.14
C ALA A 134 6.21 6.47 -8.99
N LEU A 135 6.49 5.17 -8.83
CA LEU A 135 7.54 4.45 -9.54
C LEU A 135 6.91 3.37 -10.42
N PHE A 136 7.34 3.28 -11.66
CA PHE A 136 7.01 2.20 -12.58
C PHE A 136 8.29 1.43 -12.88
N ASN A 137 8.18 0.10 -13.03
CA ASN A 137 9.31 -0.84 -13.07
C ASN A 137 10.05 -0.97 -11.73
N ALA A 138 9.38 -0.72 -10.60
CA ALA A 138 9.91 -0.93 -9.26
C ALA A 138 8.79 -1.08 -8.22
N PRO A 139 8.89 -1.96 -7.20
CA PRO A 139 9.90 -3.02 -7.05
C PRO A 139 9.71 -4.20 -8.00
N ILE A 140 8.57 -4.23 -8.69
CA ILE A 140 8.15 -5.29 -9.61
C ILE A 140 8.52 -4.87 -11.04
N ASP A 141 9.03 -5.82 -11.80
CA ASP A 141 9.32 -5.66 -13.22
C ASP A 141 8.02 -5.35 -13.96
N LEU A 142 8.05 -4.29 -14.78
CA LEU A 142 6.90 -3.85 -15.54
C LEU A 142 7.34 -3.54 -16.97
N GLU A 143 6.90 -4.38 -17.90
CA GLU A 143 7.06 -4.14 -19.33
C GLU A 143 6.29 -2.88 -19.74
N ASP A 144 6.86 -2.13 -20.70
CA ASP A 144 6.34 -0.85 -21.16
C ASP A 144 6.09 0.17 -20.04
N HIS A 145 6.89 0.15 -18.97
CA HIS A 145 6.67 1.00 -17.80
C HIS A 145 6.52 2.49 -18.11
N ALA A 146 7.24 3.00 -19.12
CA ALA A 146 7.09 4.37 -19.60
C ALA A 146 5.67 4.62 -20.13
N PHE A 147 5.17 3.75 -21.01
CA PHE A 147 3.81 3.85 -21.53
C PHE A 147 2.76 3.69 -20.41
N LYS A 148 2.96 2.76 -19.48
CA LYS A 148 2.09 2.58 -18.31
C LYS A 148 2.03 3.82 -17.43
N ALA A 149 3.15 4.50 -17.22
CA ALA A 149 3.19 5.78 -16.50
C ALA A 149 2.36 6.86 -17.21
N VAL A 150 2.47 6.94 -18.55
CA VAL A 150 1.62 7.84 -19.35
C VAL A 150 0.14 7.48 -19.24
N GLN A 151 -0.21 6.20 -19.30
CA GLN A 151 -1.59 5.75 -19.14
C GLN A 151 -2.16 6.11 -17.75
N ALA A 152 -1.35 6.01 -16.70
CA ALA A 152 -1.72 6.43 -15.35
C ALA A 152 -1.97 7.95 -15.29
N ALA A 153 -1.05 8.76 -15.81
CA ALA A 153 -1.22 10.20 -15.87
C ALA A 153 -2.46 10.62 -16.68
N TRP A 154 -2.71 9.94 -17.80
CA TRP A 154 -3.89 10.18 -18.61
C TRP A 154 -5.19 9.83 -17.87
N ALA A 155 -5.21 8.72 -17.13
CA ALA A 155 -6.35 8.36 -16.29
C ALA A 155 -6.58 9.35 -15.15
N MET A 156 -5.52 9.87 -14.52
CA MET A 156 -5.62 10.95 -13.53
C MET A 156 -6.26 12.19 -14.16
N LYS A 157 -5.81 12.58 -15.36
CA LYS A 157 -6.37 13.72 -16.09
C LYS A 157 -7.86 13.53 -16.40
N GLN A 158 -8.28 12.36 -16.90
CA GLN A 158 -9.70 12.08 -17.14
C GLN A 158 -10.53 12.08 -15.85
N GLY A 159 -10.03 11.43 -14.80
CA GLY A 159 -10.70 11.41 -13.50
C GLY A 159 -10.79 12.80 -12.86
N SER A 160 -9.81 13.67 -13.14
CA SER A 160 -9.77 15.05 -12.63
C SER A 160 -10.98 15.86 -13.05
N GLU A 161 -11.50 15.66 -14.26
CA GLU A 161 -12.65 16.41 -14.78
C GLU A 161 -13.92 16.09 -14.00
N SER A 162 -14.13 14.81 -13.72
CA SER A 162 -15.25 14.33 -12.91
C SER A 162 -15.11 14.76 -11.45
N LEU A 163 -13.90 14.66 -10.89
CA LEU A 163 -13.62 15.11 -9.53
C LEU A 163 -13.84 16.61 -9.40
N ARG A 164 -13.37 17.41 -10.36
CA ARG A 164 -13.60 18.86 -10.39
C ARG A 164 -15.08 19.20 -10.31
N LYS A 165 -15.92 18.55 -11.11
CA LYS A 165 -17.38 18.79 -11.09
C LYS A 165 -17.96 18.46 -9.71
N LYS A 166 -17.58 17.31 -9.14
CA LYS A 166 -18.01 16.87 -7.81
C LYS A 166 -17.59 17.86 -6.70
N LEU A 167 -16.36 18.36 -6.76
CA LEU A 167 -15.85 19.32 -5.77
C LEU A 167 -16.52 20.69 -5.91
N GLU A 168 -16.78 21.14 -7.14
CA GLU A 168 -17.49 22.38 -7.41
C GLU A 168 -18.92 22.32 -6.83
N GLU A 169 -19.65 21.23 -7.09
CA GLU A 169 -21.01 21.03 -6.58
C GLU A 169 -21.07 20.96 -5.04
N LYS A 170 -20.05 20.36 -4.41
CA LYS A 170 -20.06 20.11 -2.96
C LYS A 170 -19.47 21.24 -2.13
N TYR A 171 -18.43 21.90 -2.63
CA TYR A 171 -17.63 22.87 -1.88
C TYR A 171 -17.50 24.24 -2.58
N GLY A 172 -18.06 24.41 -3.78
CA GLY A 172 -17.92 25.63 -4.59
C GLY A 172 -16.47 25.91 -5.01
N ARG A 173 -15.65 24.87 -5.10
CA ARG A 173 -14.21 24.98 -5.34
C ARG A 173 -13.72 23.84 -6.22
N THR A 174 -12.65 24.10 -6.96
CA THR A 174 -12.04 23.12 -7.85
C THR A 174 -10.51 23.13 -7.73
N VAL A 175 -9.92 22.03 -8.19
CA VAL A 175 -8.48 21.82 -8.27
C VAL A 175 -8.13 21.24 -9.64
N GLN A 176 -6.92 21.54 -10.11
CA GLN A 176 -6.36 21.00 -11.34
C GLN A 176 -4.99 20.42 -11.06
N PHE A 177 -4.48 19.57 -11.96
CA PHE A 177 -3.23 18.84 -11.72
C PHE A 177 -2.13 19.32 -12.65
N GLY A 178 -0.90 19.34 -12.15
CA GLY A 178 0.30 19.31 -12.99
C GLY A 178 0.95 17.94 -12.87
N ILE A 179 1.32 17.32 -13.99
CA ILE A 179 1.96 16.00 -13.99
C ILE A 179 3.29 16.08 -14.73
N GLY A 180 4.33 15.51 -14.13
CA GLY A 180 5.65 15.31 -14.73
C GLY A 180 6.01 13.82 -14.78
N ILE A 181 6.51 13.37 -15.92
CA ILE A 181 6.97 11.99 -16.11
C ILE A 181 8.38 12.01 -16.70
N ASN A 182 9.28 11.20 -16.15
CA ASN A 182 10.59 10.99 -16.76
C ASN A 182 10.99 9.53 -16.67
N THR A 183 11.71 9.06 -17.68
CA THR A 183 12.25 7.70 -17.73
C THR A 183 13.78 7.73 -17.75
N GLY A 184 14.41 6.83 -17.01
CA GLY A 184 15.85 6.63 -17.05
C GLY A 184 16.37 5.89 -15.81
N ASP A 185 17.69 5.83 -15.71
CA ASP A 185 18.36 5.14 -14.61
C ASP A 185 18.23 5.87 -13.26
N ALA A 186 17.78 5.14 -12.25
CA ALA A 186 17.84 5.56 -10.86
C ALA A 186 18.30 4.41 -9.96
N VAL A 187 18.79 4.75 -8.77
CA VAL A 187 19.02 3.75 -7.71
C VAL A 187 17.71 3.56 -6.96
N VAL A 188 17.21 2.33 -6.92
CA VAL A 188 15.94 2.00 -6.26
C VAL A 188 16.16 0.97 -5.16
N GLY A 189 15.61 1.22 -3.99
CA GLY A 189 15.67 0.29 -2.86
C GLY A 189 15.25 0.91 -1.54
N ASN A 190 15.66 0.29 -0.43
CA ASN A 190 15.38 0.83 0.91
C ASN A 190 16.42 1.89 1.24
N ILE A 191 15.96 3.13 1.39
CA ILE A 191 16.81 4.29 1.64
C ILE A 191 16.34 4.98 2.92
N GLY A 192 17.27 5.31 3.80
CA GLY A 192 16.99 5.94 5.09
C GLY A 192 17.97 5.51 6.17
N ALA A 193 17.50 5.47 7.40
CA ALA A 193 18.22 4.96 8.57
C ALA A 193 17.71 3.56 8.96
N ASP A 194 18.48 2.82 9.75
CA ASP A 194 18.14 1.45 10.17
C ASP A 194 16.76 1.35 10.87
N PHE A 195 16.38 2.40 11.60
CA PHE A 195 15.10 2.47 12.32
C PHE A 195 13.98 3.13 11.52
N ARG A 196 14.27 3.69 10.33
CA ARG A 196 13.30 4.35 9.45
C ARG A 196 13.82 4.39 8.01
N MET A 197 13.24 3.53 7.17
CA MET A 197 13.56 3.42 5.75
C MET A 197 12.30 3.52 4.91
N ASP A 198 12.45 4.14 3.74
CA ASP A 198 11.43 4.16 2.70
C ASP A 198 11.96 3.36 1.50
N TYR A 199 11.09 2.55 0.89
CA TYR A 199 11.39 1.97 -0.42
C TYR A 199 11.16 3.05 -1.47
N THR A 200 12.23 3.64 -2.00
CA THR A 200 12.15 4.82 -2.91
C THR A 200 13.25 4.78 -3.97
N ALA A 201 13.26 5.78 -4.86
CA ALA A 201 14.25 5.95 -5.90
C ALA A 201 15.04 7.26 -5.72
N ILE A 202 16.35 7.22 -5.97
CA ILE A 202 17.23 8.39 -6.01
C ILE A 202 17.99 8.43 -7.32
N GLY A 203 18.02 9.60 -7.96
CA GLY A 203 18.79 9.84 -9.17
C GLY A 203 18.32 11.09 -9.90
N ASP A 204 19.06 11.46 -10.94
CA ASP A 204 18.71 12.60 -11.80
C ASP A 204 17.35 12.39 -12.49
N THR A 205 17.00 11.14 -12.81
CA THR A 205 15.70 10.78 -13.37
C THR A 205 14.53 11.25 -12.49
N VAL A 206 14.64 11.07 -11.17
CA VAL A 206 13.64 11.48 -10.19
C VAL A 206 13.54 13.00 -10.12
N ASN A 207 14.70 13.69 -10.07
CA ASN A 207 14.76 15.15 -10.01
C ASN A 207 14.17 15.80 -11.28
N THR A 208 14.44 15.22 -12.45
CA THR A 208 13.90 15.69 -13.72
C THR A 208 12.39 15.48 -13.80
N ALA A 209 11.85 14.35 -13.33
CA ALA A 209 10.40 14.15 -13.23
C ALA A 209 9.74 15.22 -12.35
N ALA A 210 10.32 15.52 -11.19
CA ALA A 210 9.84 16.56 -10.29
C ALA A 210 9.90 17.96 -10.94
N ARG A 211 10.98 18.29 -11.66
CA ARG A 211 11.08 19.56 -12.40
C ARG A 211 10.05 19.67 -13.52
N LEU A 212 9.80 18.59 -14.24
CA LEU A 212 8.75 18.54 -15.27
C LEU A 212 7.38 18.76 -14.64
N GLU A 213 7.10 18.12 -13.50
CA GLU A 213 5.87 18.35 -12.76
C GLU A 213 5.76 19.82 -12.42
N SER A 214 6.75 20.44 -11.75
CA SER A 214 6.64 21.81 -11.28
C SER A 214 6.48 22.85 -12.40
N ASN A 215 6.92 22.53 -13.63
CA ASN A 215 6.72 23.37 -14.83
C ASN A 215 5.40 23.09 -15.56
N ALA A 216 4.69 22.01 -15.24
CA ALA A 216 3.43 21.66 -15.86
C ALA A 216 2.31 22.62 -15.41
N LYS A 217 1.63 23.24 -16.39
CA LYS A 217 0.46 24.08 -16.15
C LYS A 217 -0.75 23.26 -15.69
N PRO A 218 -1.81 23.90 -15.15
CA PRO A 218 -3.04 23.20 -14.80
C PRO A 218 -3.61 22.34 -15.95
N GLY A 219 -3.79 21.04 -15.71
CA GLY A 219 -4.26 20.05 -16.69
C GLY A 219 -3.20 19.58 -17.69
N GLN A 220 -1.95 19.99 -17.54
CA GLN A 220 -0.84 19.64 -18.41
C GLN A 220 -0.08 18.42 -17.89
N ILE A 221 0.37 17.59 -18.83
CA ILE A 221 1.28 16.48 -18.59
C ILE A 221 2.56 16.81 -19.36
N LEU A 222 3.70 16.87 -18.67
CA LEU A 222 5.02 17.05 -19.26
C LEU A 222 5.80 15.74 -19.14
N MET A 223 6.55 15.40 -20.19
CA MET A 223 7.35 14.18 -20.23
C MET A 223 8.64 14.36 -21.01
N SER A 224 9.66 13.57 -20.65
CA SER A 224 10.95 13.46 -21.33
C SER A 224 11.23 12.01 -21.73
#